data_AF-A0AAE0JQM3-F1
#
_entry.id   AF-A0AAE0JQM3-F1
#
_cell.length_a   1.000
_cell.length_b   1.000
_cell.length_c   1.000
_cell.angle_alpha   90.00
_cell.angle_beta   90.00
_cell.angle_gamma   90.00
#
_symmetry.space_group_name_H-M   'P 1'
#
loop_
_entity.id
_entity.type
_entity.pdbx_description
1 polymer ?
#
loop_
_entity_poly.entity_id
_entity_poly.type
_entity_poly.pdbx_seq_one_letter_code
_entity_poly.pdbx_strand_id
1 'polypeptide(L)'
;MNREPIVTEKLEQHLVWGGGRVFLKPVSKFLFTREFWTRELTCKGEGGCRGAVVALSDGERERDREANDKAQKKDDAGVCKRCESRQAALGFLFSYVGLVQRESDFDLATVKGLLPREVTWDQWRLFVDELLASPDAIYKNIAIRFIYGELRLNRLNLIYMFTRGPLSLGFMAIWTSYRQFVVQNGAWVIGGTAWIVVVLSGMQVGLDTALGEEEAFKRASYGFAVFSILGPISAMVLIFTYMVVLFVWNLVRTRRFEVQRSQRLGRTWSGLHLETGRSGTGTGMETLRRGRTGDMEV
;
A
#
# COMPACT_ATOMS: atom_id res chain seq x y z
N MET A 1 17.41 5.96 -15.67
CA MET A 1 16.51 5.65 -14.53
C MET A 1 15.08 5.95 -14.98
N ASN A 2 14.37 4.96 -15.55
CA ASN A 2 13.00 5.14 -15.98
C ASN A 2 12.07 4.77 -14.82
N ARG A 3 11.34 5.76 -14.27
CA ARG A 3 10.36 5.53 -13.21
C ARG A 3 9.00 5.97 -13.71
N GLU A 4 8.07 5.04 -13.75
CA GLU A 4 6.71 5.32 -14.19
C GLU A 4 5.88 5.86 -13.00
N PRO A 5 5.31 7.06 -13.09
CA PRO A 5 4.42 7.58 -12.06
C PRO A 5 3.05 6.89 -12.16
N ILE A 6 2.59 6.36 -11.03
CA ILE A 6 1.31 5.71 -10.87
C ILE A 6 0.46 6.52 -9.91
N VAL A 7 -0.74 6.86 -10.36
CA VAL A 7 -1.73 7.59 -9.56
C VAL A 7 -2.27 6.68 -8.45
N THR A 8 -2.30 7.18 -7.21
CA THR A 8 -2.88 6.49 -6.05
C THR A 8 -3.78 7.41 -5.24
N GLU A 9 -4.85 6.88 -4.65
CA GLU A 9 -5.70 7.66 -3.75
C GLU A 9 -5.20 7.66 -2.30
N LYS A 10 -4.27 6.77 -1.95
CA LYS A 10 -3.80 6.60 -0.58
C LYS A 10 -2.64 7.55 -0.29
N LEU A 11 -2.86 8.49 0.63
CA LEU A 11 -1.86 9.49 1.02
C LEU A 11 -0.57 8.84 1.56
N GLU A 12 -0.70 7.73 2.29
CA GLU A 12 0.44 6.96 2.82
C GLU A 12 1.39 6.47 1.71
N GLN A 13 0.88 6.23 0.50
CA GLN A 13 1.67 5.72 -0.62
C GLN A 13 2.36 6.84 -1.42
N HIS A 14 2.03 8.11 -1.17
CA HIS A 14 2.65 9.22 -1.87
C HIS A 14 4.18 9.19 -1.69
N LEU A 15 4.92 9.37 -2.79
CA LEU A 15 6.38 9.30 -2.87
C LEU A 15 7.00 7.95 -2.49
N VAL A 16 6.22 6.88 -2.45
CA VAL A 16 6.76 5.53 -2.30
C VAL A 16 7.15 5.00 -3.68
N TRP A 17 8.35 4.42 -3.82
CA TRP A 17 8.82 3.86 -5.09
C TRP A 17 9.37 2.44 -4.95
N GLY A 18 9.15 1.63 -5.99
CA GLY A 18 9.58 0.23 -6.06
C GLY A 18 9.25 -0.39 -7.42
N GLY A 19 10.07 -1.34 -7.87
CA GLY A 19 9.83 -2.05 -9.15
C GLY A 19 9.76 -1.15 -10.38
N GLY A 20 10.51 -0.03 -10.39
CA GLY A 20 10.49 0.94 -11.49
C GLY A 20 9.28 1.88 -11.51
N ARG A 21 8.46 1.90 -10.46
CA ARG A 21 7.27 2.74 -10.34
C ARG A 21 7.35 3.65 -9.13
N VAL A 22 6.74 4.83 -9.22
CA VAL A 22 6.57 5.77 -8.11
C VAL A 22 5.08 6.09 -7.93
N PHE A 23 4.59 6.00 -6.70
CA PHE A 23 3.19 6.26 -6.39
C PHE A 23 2.99 7.73 -6.02
N LEU A 24 2.10 8.41 -6.73
CA LEU A 24 1.79 9.83 -6.54
C LEU A 24 0.29 10.00 -6.34
N LYS A 25 -0.10 10.80 -5.34
CA LYS A 25 -1.50 11.08 -5.06
C LYS A 25 -1.86 12.41 -5.72
N PRO A 26 -2.92 12.49 -6.55
CA PRO A 26 -3.33 13.75 -7.16
C PRO A 26 -3.65 14.82 -6.12
N VAL A 27 -3.28 16.05 -6.44
CA VAL A 27 -3.63 17.20 -5.60
C VAL A 27 -5.08 17.57 -5.86
N SER A 28 -5.90 17.53 -4.81
CA SER A 28 -7.29 17.96 -4.88
C SER A 28 -7.38 19.48 -5.05
N LYS A 29 -8.35 19.94 -5.87
CA LYS A 29 -8.66 21.36 -6.11
C LYS A 29 -8.82 22.17 -4.83
N PHE A 30 -9.48 21.59 -3.83
CA PHE A 30 -9.79 22.25 -2.56
C PHE A 30 -8.55 22.68 -1.77
N LEU A 31 -7.40 22.03 -1.99
CA LEU A 31 -6.15 22.41 -1.33
C LEU A 31 -5.60 23.75 -1.83
N PHE A 32 -6.04 24.23 -2.99
CA PHE A 32 -5.70 25.56 -3.51
C PHE A 32 -6.69 26.65 -3.08
N THR A 33 -7.77 26.30 -2.37
CA THR A 33 -8.81 27.26 -1.97
C THR A 33 -8.64 27.68 -0.51
N ARG A 34 -8.42 28.97 -0.26
CA ARG A 34 -8.23 29.51 1.11
C ARG A 34 -9.38 29.19 2.06
N GLU A 35 -10.61 29.19 1.56
CA GLU A 35 -11.82 28.88 2.34
C GLU A 35 -11.76 27.50 2.99
N PHE A 36 -11.26 26.49 2.25
CA PHE A 36 -11.11 25.12 2.74
C PHE A 36 -10.14 25.08 3.93
N TRP A 37 -8.99 25.76 3.82
CA TRP A 37 -8.03 25.86 4.90
C TRP A 37 -8.63 26.51 6.14
N THR A 38 -9.36 27.60 5.98
CA THR A 38 -9.97 28.32 7.10
C THR A 38 -11.15 27.58 7.74
N ARG A 39 -11.82 26.69 7.02
CA ARG A 39 -13.01 25.99 7.52
C ARG A 39 -12.69 24.62 8.11
N GLU A 40 -11.81 23.87 7.43
CA GLU A 40 -11.54 22.46 7.73
C GLU A 40 -10.20 22.24 8.43
N LEU A 41 -9.20 23.12 8.22
CA LEU A 41 -7.82 22.91 8.66
C LEU A 41 -7.37 23.87 9.78
N THR A 42 -8.22 24.78 10.23
CA THR A 42 -7.97 25.63 11.40
C THR A 42 -8.76 25.15 12.62
N CYS A 43 -8.13 25.28 13.78
CA CYS A 43 -8.79 25.03 15.07
C CYS A 43 -9.32 26.34 15.63
N LYS A 44 -10.48 26.25 16.31
CA LYS A 44 -11.18 27.41 16.89
C LYS A 44 -10.64 27.84 18.27
N GLY A 45 -9.58 27.21 18.77
CA GLY A 45 -8.99 27.51 20.08
C GLY A 45 -7.95 28.63 20.06
N GLU A 46 -7.80 29.34 21.18
CA GLU A 46 -6.77 30.36 21.39
C GLU A 46 -5.38 29.73 21.27
N GLY A 47 -4.62 30.13 20.24
CA GLY A 47 -3.30 29.57 19.88
C GLY A 47 -3.23 28.95 18.47
N GLY A 48 -4.37 28.62 17.86
CA GLY A 48 -4.42 28.04 16.52
C GLY A 48 -3.60 26.75 16.38
N CYS A 49 -3.09 26.46 15.18
CA CYS A 49 -2.28 25.26 14.90
C CYS A 49 -0.77 25.48 14.99
N ARG A 50 -0.31 26.56 15.64
CA ARG A 50 1.12 26.88 15.71
C ARG A 50 1.82 25.89 16.64
N GLY A 51 2.78 25.13 16.11
CA GLY A 51 3.74 24.37 16.93
C GLY A 51 3.23 23.05 17.52
N ALA A 52 2.10 22.51 17.06
CA ALA A 52 1.65 21.17 17.46
C ALA A 52 2.52 20.10 16.79
N VAL A 53 3.78 19.90 17.21
CA VAL A 53 4.58 18.76 16.73
C VAL A 53 3.87 17.50 17.20
N VAL A 54 3.17 16.82 16.30
CA VAL A 54 2.48 15.57 16.60
C VAL A 54 3.55 14.51 16.79
N ALA A 55 3.95 14.29 18.04
CA ALA A 55 4.66 13.08 18.43
C ALA A 55 3.75 11.89 18.09
N LEU A 56 4.33 10.90 17.42
CA LEU A 56 3.68 9.64 17.08
C LEU A 56 3.13 9.00 18.37
N SER A 57 1.81 9.08 18.57
CA SER A 57 1.13 8.21 19.51
C SER A 57 0.99 6.83 18.87
N ASP A 58 2.08 6.05 18.91
CA ASP A 58 2.00 4.61 18.68
C ASP A 58 1.25 3.97 19.85
N GLY A 59 0.27 3.14 19.51
CA GLY A 59 -0.81 2.75 20.40
C GLY A 59 -0.41 1.76 21.49
N GLU A 60 -0.92 2.02 22.69
CA GLU A 60 -1.13 0.99 23.70
C GLU A 60 -2.62 0.61 23.72
N ARG A 61 -2.88 -0.59 23.17
CA ARG A 61 -3.80 -1.58 23.73
C ARG A 61 -5.24 -1.11 24.02
N GLU A 62 -6.09 -1.13 22.99
CA GLU A 62 -7.54 -1.28 23.18
C GLU A 62 -7.87 -2.70 23.71
N ARG A 63 -7.75 -2.82 25.03
CA ARG A 63 -8.42 -3.72 25.97
C ARG A 63 -8.32 -2.94 27.28
N ASP A 64 -9.36 -2.31 27.82
CA ASP A 64 -10.70 -2.80 28.03
C ASP A 64 -11.72 -1.65 28.05
N ARG A 65 -12.97 -1.98 27.74
CA ARG A 65 -14.12 -1.07 27.86
C ARG A 65 -14.44 -0.82 29.34
N GLU A 66 -14.95 0.40 29.56
CA GLU A 66 -15.92 0.76 30.60
C GLU A 66 -15.44 0.72 32.06
N ALA A 67 -14.91 1.85 32.53
CA ALA A 67 -15.38 2.55 33.73
C ALA A 67 -14.45 3.73 34.02
N ASN A 68 -14.91 4.95 33.77
CA ASN A 68 -15.01 5.99 34.80
C ASN A 68 -15.40 7.31 34.11
N ASP A 69 -16.71 7.51 33.98
CA ASP A 69 -17.29 8.81 33.71
C ASP A 69 -17.11 9.65 35.00
N LYS A 70 -16.59 10.87 34.82
CA LYS A 70 -16.46 11.95 35.83
C LYS A 70 -15.33 11.81 36.86
N ALA A 71 -14.16 12.35 36.50
CA ALA A 71 -13.50 13.45 37.23
C ALA A 71 -12.02 13.56 36.81
N GLN A 72 -11.74 14.12 35.64
CA GLN A 72 -10.42 14.71 35.35
C GLN A 72 -10.59 15.80 34.28
N LYS A 73 -11.17 16.92 34.69
CA LYS A 73 -11.23 18.17 33.93
C LYS A 73 -10.09 19.05 34.42
N LYS A 74 -8.86 18.81 33.93
CA LYS A 74 -7.74 19.77 33.94
C LYS A 74 -6.57 19.23 33.13
N ASP A 75 -6.23 19.96 32.08
CA ASP A 75 -4.90 20.03 31.44
C ASP A 75 -4.41 18.89 30.52
N ASP A 76 -5.30 18.25 29.76
CA ASP A 76 -4.89 17.56 28.52
C ASP A 76 -5.18 18.45 27.30
N ALA A 77 -4.16 19.19 26.87
CA ALA A 77 -4.10 19.85 25.57
C ALA A 77 -4.04 18.79 24.46
N GLY A 78 -5.15 18.07 24.25
CA GLY A 78 -5.30 17.12 23.17
C GLY A 78 -5.10 17.82 21.83
N VAL A 79 -4.09 17.38 21.09
CA VAL A 79 -3.75 17.88 19.75
C VAL A 79 -5.03 17.95 18.91
N CYS A 80 -5.36 19.15 18.44
CA CYS A 80 -6.53 19.33 17.60
C CYS A 80 -6.34 18.55 16.28
N LYS A 81 -7.21 17.59 15.99
CA LYS A 81 -7.18 16.75 14.77
C LYS A 81 -7.10 17.55 13.46
N ARG A 82 -7.67 18.75 13.43
CA ARG A 82 -7.59 19.65 12.27
C ARG A 82 -6.18 20.20 12.06
N CYS A 83 -5.39 20.36 13.11
CA CYS A 83 -3.98 20.74 13.01
C CYS A 83 -3.13 19.62 12.41
N GLU A 84 -3.35 18.37 12.81
CA GLU A 84 -2.68 17.22 12.18
C GLU A 84 -2.99 17.16 10.67
N SER A 85 -4.27 17.34 10.31
CA SER A 85 -4.71 17.40 8.92
C SER A 85 -4.07 18.56 8.15
N ARG A 86 -3.92 19.72 8.80
CA ARG A 86 -3.25 20.90 8.24
C ARG A 86 -1.77 20.61 7.96
N GLN A 87 -1.07 19.99 8.90
CA GLN A 87 0.35 19.65 8.75
C GLN A 87 0.58 18.58 7.68
N ALA A 88 -0.34 17.61 7.57
CA ALA A 88 -0.32 16.63 6.50
C ALA A 88 -0.58 17.27 5.13
N ALA A 89 -1.54 18.21 5.05
CA ALA A 89 -1.82 18.95 3.81
C ALA A 89 -0.63 19.83 3.38
N LEU A 90 0.01 20.54 4.32
CA LEU A 90 1.22 21.33 4.04
C LEU A 90 2.37 20.44 3.57
N GLY A 91 2.62 19.33 4.26
CA GLY A 91 3.66 18.37 3.87
C GLY A 91 3.44 17.78 2.48
N PHE A 92 2.18 17.46 2.16
CA PHE A 92 1.78 16.96 0.86
C PHE A 92 1.91 18.01 -0.26
N LEU A 93 1.64 19.29 0.00
CA LEU A 93 1.87 20.34 -1.00
C LEU A 93 3.35 20.62 -1.17
N PHE A 94 4.12 20.57 -0.07
CA PHE A 94 5.57 20.74 -0.10
C PHE A 94 6.26 19.66 -0.95
N SER A 95 5.81 18.41 -0.89
CA SER A 95 6.34 17.37 -1.79
C SER A 95 6.07 17.66 -3.26
N TYR A 96 4.92 18.26 -3.59
CA TYR A 96 4.61 18.71 -4.95
C TYR A 96 5.45 19.89 -5.42
N VAL A 97 5.80 20.82 -4.53
CA VAL A 97 6.78 21.88 -4.82
C VAL A 97 8.13 21.29 -5.20
N GLY A 98 8.56 20.22 -4.53
CA GLY A 98 9.79 19.50 -4.89
C GLY A 98 9.70 18.75 -6.23
N LEU A 99 8.52 18.26 -6.61
CA LEU A 99 8.28 17.52 -7.84
C LEU A 99 8.11 18.42 -9.07
N VAL A 100 7.49 19.59 -8.91
CA VAL A 100 7.09 20.49 -10.01
C VAL A 100 7.89 21.78 -9.92
N GLN A 101 9.15 21.72 -10.38
CA GLN A 101 10.09 22.84 -10.32
C GLN A 101 10.10 23.67 -11.61
N ARG A 102 9.79 23.05 -12.76
CA ARG A 102 9.78 23.68 -14.08
C ARG A 102 8.41 23.62 -14.72
N GLU A 103 8.19 24.50 -15.68
CA GLU A 103 6.96 24.54 -16.49
C GLU A 103 6.73 23.22 -17.24
N SER A 104 7.78 22.60 -17.78
CA SER A 104 7.67 21.28 -18.40
C SER A 104 7.21 20.18 -17.44
N ASP A 105 7.60 20.28 -16.15
CA ASP A 105 7.19 19.34 -15.12
C ASP A 105 5.72 19.59 -14.74
N PHE A 106 5.27 20.85 -14.78
CA PHE A 106 3.88 21.25 -14.56
C PHE A 106 2.96 20.72 -15.65
N ASP A 107 3.35 20.87 -16.92
CA ASP A 107 2.61 20.35 -18.05
C ASP A 107 2.50 18.83 -17.96
N LEU A 108 3.60 18.14 -17.64
CA LEU A 108 3.62 16.70 -17.47
C LEU A 108 2.73 16.25 -16.31
N ALA A 109 2.75 16.97 -15.19
CA ALA A 109 1.89 16.69 -14.03
C ALA A 109 0.40 16.89 -14.36
N THR A 110 0.08 17.91 -15.16
CA THR A 110 -1.28 18.21 -15.61
C THR A 110 -1.80 17.15 -16.59
N VAL A 111 -0.96 16.74 -17.56
CA VAL A 111 -1.27 15.65 -18.50
C VAL A 111 -1.53 14.34 -17.76
N LYS A 112 -0.75 14.05 -16.71
CA LYS A 112 -0.91 12.85 -15.87
C LYS A 112 -2.04 12.96 -14.84
N GLY A 113 -2.77 14.08 -14.80
CA GLY A 113 -3.87 14.29 -13.87
C GLY A 113 -3.45 14.39 -12.40
N LEU A 114 -2.18 14.74 -12.14
CA LEU A 114 -1.64 14.93 -10.80
C LEU A 114 -2.00 16.31 -10.23
N LEU A 115 -2.13 17.31 -11.10
CA LEU A 115 -2.57 18.65 -10.76
C LEU A 115 -3.93 18.94 -11.41
N PRO A 116 -4.79 19.75 -10.77
CA PRO A 116 -6.01 20.20 -11.38
C PRO A 116 -5.72 21.10 -12.59
N ARG A 117 -6.48 20.92 -13.67
CA ARG A 117 -6.31 21.68 -14.93
C ARG A 117 -6.67 23.16 -14.80
N GLU A 118 -7.36 23.53 -13.74
CA GLU A 118 -7.77 24.90 -13.47
C GLU A 118 -6.62 25.78 -12.97
N VAL A 119 -5.56 25.16 -12.43
CA VAL A 119 -4.38 25.88 -11.95
C VAL A 119 -3.50 26.20 -13.15
N THR A 120 -3.06 27.45 -13.26
CA THR A 120 -2.08 27.89 -14.27
C THR A 120 -0.67 27.91 -13.69
N TRP A 121 0.35 27.89 -14.55
CA TRP A 121 1.75 27.96 -14.12
C TRP A 121 2.05 29.22 -13.27
N ASP A 122 1.48 30.37 -13.64
CA ASP A 122 1.66 31.61 -12.87
C ASP A 122 1.05 31.53 -11.47
N GLN A 123 -0.16 30.95 -11.35
CA GLN A 123 -0.80 30.72 -10.06
C GLN A 123 -0.02 29.72 -9.22
N TRP A 124 0.53 28.67 -9.84
CA TRP A 124 1.39 27.70 -9.16
C TRP A 124 2.65 28.39 -8.61
N ARG A 125 3.31 29.24 -9.41
CA ARG A 125 4.49 29.98 -8.97
C ARG A 125 4.21 30.90 -7.80
N LEU A 126 3.12 31.67 -7.85
CA LEU A 126 2.70 32.53 -6.73
C LEU A 126 2.41 31.71 -5.47
N PHE A 127 1.75 30.56 -5.63
CA PHE A 127 1.47 29.65 -4.53
C PHE A 127 2.75 29.08 -3.92
N VAL A 128 3.72 28.67 -4.74
CA VAL A 128 5.02 28.17 -4.27
C VAL A 128 5.78 29.26 -3.50
N ASP A 129 5.75 30.49 -4.00
CA ASP A 129 6.39 31.64 -3.34
C ASP A 129 5.77 31.92 -1.97
N GLU A 130 4.43 31.93 -1.88
CA GLU A 130 3.71 32.08 -0.60
C GLU A 130 4.01 30.92 0.36
N LEU A 131 4.06 29.68 -0.15
CA LEU A 131 4.34 28.51 0.68
C LEU A 131 5.79 28.54 1.22
N LEU A 132 6.76 28.96 0.40
CA LEU A 132 8.19 28.99 0.73
C LEU A 132 8.64 30.28 1.44
N ALA A 133 7.76 31.26 1.64
CA ALA A 133 8.07 32.54 2.27
C ALA A 133 8.67 32.42 3.70
N SER A 134 8.54 31.28 4.37
CA SER A 134 9.16 31.03 5.68
C SER A 134 9.63 29.58 5.87
N PRO A 135 10.79 29.20 5.29
CA PRO A 135 11.27 27.81 5.24
C PRO A 135 11.38 27.14 6.63
N ASP A 136 11.89 27.86 7.63
CA ASP A 136 12.09 27.32 8.98
C ASP A 136 10.77 27.06 9.71
N ALA A 137 9.72 27.82 9.37
CA ALA A 137 8.38 27.62 9.91
C ALA A 137 7.70 26.41 9.23
N ILE A 138 8.04 26.10 7.98
CA ILE A 138 7.43 25.01 7.23
C ILE A 138 7.78 23.67 7.88
N TYR A 139 9.07 23.39 8.14
CA TYR A 139 9.48 22.10 8.72
C TYR A 139 8.88 21.84 10.11
N LYS A 140 8.64 22.89 10.89
CA LYS A 140 7.97 22.80 12.21
C LYS A 140 6.46 22.50 12.09
N ASN A 141 5.86 22.81 10.95
CA ASN A 141 4.42 22.67 10.69
C ASN A 141 4.11 21.64 9.59
N ILE A 142 5.06 20.77 9.25
CA ILE A 142 4.87 19.64 8.34
C ILE A 142 4.76 18.35 9.15
N ALA A 143 3.86 17.46 8.74
CA ALA A 143 3.78 16.14 9.33
C ALA A 143 5.08 15.35 9.05
N ILE A 144 5.60 14.66 10.07
CA ILE A 144 6.89 13.93 10.04
C ILE A 144 7.02 13.04 8.80
N ARG A 145 5.90 12.45 8.33
CA ARG A 145 5.84 11.62 7.13
C ARG A 145 6.45 12.29 5.88
N PHE A 146 6.19 13.58 5.67
CA PHE A 146 6.59 14.31 4.46
C PHE A 146 7.95 15.00 4.58
N ILE A 147 8.56 14.99 5.77
CA ILE A 147 9.96 15.41 5.95
C ILE A 147 10.87 14.47 5.13
N TYR A 148 10.51 13.19 5.12
CA TYR A 148 11.15 12.18 4.29
C TYR A 148 10.49 12.20 2.90
N GLY A 149 11.25 12.54 1.87
CA GLY A 149 10.78 12.58 0.49
C GLY A 149 10.48 11.19 -0.08
N GLU A 150 11.31 10.71 -1.00
CA GLU A 150 11.07 9.42 -1.64
C GLU A 150 11.39 8.24 -0.70
N LEU A 151 10.40 7.39 -0.43
CA LEU A 151 10.59 6.17 0.35
C LEU A 151 10.70 4.94 -0.56
N ARG A 152 11.77 4.16 -0.39
CA ARG A 152 11.93 2.89 -1.12
C ARG A 152 11.08 1.81 -0.48
N LEU A 153 10.17 1.22 -1.27
CA LEU A 153 9.24 0.19 -0.82
C LEU A 153 9.95 -1.02 -0.19
N ASN A 154 11.11 -1.42 -0.74
CA ASN A 154 11.89 -2.53 -0.18
C ASN A 154 12.36 -2.28 1.25
N ARG A 155 12.85 -1.05 1.53
CA ARG A 155 13.30 -0.67 2.88
C ARG A 155 12.12 -0.58 3.83
N LEU A 156 11.00 -0.03 3.36
CA LEU A 156 9.79 0.11 4.16
C LEU A 156 9.20 -1.25 4.53
N ASN A 157 9.19 -2.21 3.61
CA ASN A 157 8.73 -3.57 3.90
C ASN A 157 9.68 -4.31 4.85
N LEU A 158 10.98 -4.09 4.75
CA LEU A 158 11.95 -4.62 5.70
C LEU A 158 11.70 -4.07 7.12
N ILE A 159 11.45 -2.77 7.26
CA ILE A 159 11.08 -2.16 8.55
C ILE A 159 9.79 -2.79 9.09
N TYR A 160 8.76 -2.93 8.26
CA TYR A 160 7.50 -3.56 8.66
C TYR A 160 7.70 -5.04 9.06
N MET A 161 8.58 -5.76 8.38
CA MET A 161 8.93 -7.15 8.71
C MET A 161 9.62 -7.24 10.07
N PHE A 162 10.56 -6.33 10.38
CA PHE A 162 11.25 -6.32 11.68
C PHE A 162 10.39 -5.80 12.83
N THR A 163 9.50 -4.84 12.57
CA THR A 163 8.69 -4.21 13.63
C THR A 163 7.38 -4.95 13.90
N ARG A 164 6.71 -5.48 12.87
CA ARG A 164 5.40 -6.17 12.97
C ARG A 164 5.48 -7.68 12.75
N GLY A 165 6.69 -8.20 12.60
CA GLY A 165 6.99 -9.62 12.50
C GLY A 165 6.98 -10.20 11.07
N PRO A 166 7.44 -11.45 10.93
CA PRO A 166 7.70 -12.11 9.64
C PRO A 166 6.43 -12.51 8.87
N LEU A 167 5.27 -12.46 9.51
CA LEU A 167 3.95 -12.70 8.90
C LEU A 167 3.27 -11.40 8.44
N SER A 168 3.90 -10.25 8.62
CA SER A 168 3.35 -8.99 8.13
C SER A 168 3.45 -8.93 6.60
N LEU A 169 2.37 -8.48 5.94
CA LEU A 169 2.31 -8.37 4.48
C LEU A 169 3.17 -7.21 3.92
N GLY A 170 4.05 -6.63 4.74
CA GLY A 170 4.70 -5.36 4.47
C GLY A 170 3.73 -4.16 4.55
N PHE A 171 4.24 -2.98 4.23
CA PHE A 171 3.50 -1.73 4.08
C PHE A 171 2.55 -1.76 2.87
N MET A 172 3.04 -2.28 1.75
CA MET A 172 2.21 -2.68 0.62
C MET A 172 2.65 -4.06 0.17
N ALA A 173 1.69 -4.87 -0.27
CA ALA A 173 1.98 -6.15 -0.90
C ALA A 173 2.90 -5.90 -2.11
N ILE A 174 4.19 -6.18 -1.95
CA ILE A 174 5.20 -6.11 -3.03
C ILE A 174 4.75 -6.96 -4.20
N TRP A 175 4.11 -8.09 -3.87
CA TRP A 175 3.64 -9.10 -4.78
C TRP A 175 2.13 -9.02 -4.85
N THR A 176 1.62 -8.37 -5.88
CA THR A 176 0.18 -8.42 -6.20
C THR A 176 -0.21 -9.76 -6.83
N SER A 177 0.77 -10.57 -7.23
CA SER A 177 0.56 -11.91 -7.78
C SER A 177 1.71 -12.84 -7.43
N TYR A 178 1.39 -14.08 -7.05
CA TYR A 178 2.37 -15.16 -6.86
C TYR A 178 3.26 -15.38 -8.10
N ARG A 179 2.70 -15.16 -9.30
CA ARG A 179 3.45 -15.20 -10.56
C ARG A 179 4.63 -14.22 -10.58
N GLN A 180 4.44 -12.99 -10.10
CA GLN A 180 5.52 -12.00 -10.09
C GLN A 180 6.64 -12.42 -9.14
N PHE A 181 6.29 -13.03 -8.01
CA PHE A 181 7.26 -13.61 -7.06
C PHE A 181 8.12 -14.68 -7.72
N VAL A 182 7.50 -15.63 -8.40
CA VAL A 182 8.25 -16.71 -9.07
C VAL A 182 9.12 -16.18 -10.19
N VAL A 183 8.64 -15.24 -11.00
CA VAL A 183 9.43 -14.69 -12.12
C VAL A 183 10.64 -13.90 -11.64
N GLN A 184 10.49 -13.07 -10.60
CA GLN A 184 11.59 -12.23 -10.12
C GLN A 184 12.62 -13.01 -9.30
N ASN A 185 12.19 -14.01 -8.52
CA ASN A 185 13.11 -14.83 -7.72
C ASN A 185 13.61 -16.07 -8.47
N GLY A 186 12.97 -16.43 -9.59
CA GLY A 186 13.31 -17.61 -10.39
C GLY A 186 14.73 -17.55 -10.95
N ALA A 187 15.24 -16.36 -11.27
CA ALA A 187 16.63 -16.19 -11.73
C ALA A 187 17.66 -16.69 -10.69
N TRP A 188 17.43 -16.43 -9.40
CA TRP A 188 18.30 -16.90 -8.32
C TRP A 188 18.23 -18.41 -8.15
N VAL A 189 17.03 -19.00 -8.27
CA VAL A 189 16.85 -20.45 -8.19
C VAL A 189 17.55 -21.13 -9.36
N ILE A 190 17.27 -20.68 -10.60
CA ILE A 190 17.88 -21.22 -11.82
C ILE A 190 19.41 -21.11 -11.75
N GLY A 191 19.94 -19.94 -11.36
CA GLY A 191 21.37 -19.73 -11.21
C GLY A 191 21.99 -20.65 -10.15
N GLY A 192 21.34 -20.82 -9.00
CA GLY A 192 21.79 -21.74 -7.95
C GLY A 192 21.80 -23.20 -8.41
N THR A 193 20.74 -23.66 -9.09
CA THR A 193 20.70 -25.01 -9.65
C THR A 193 21.74 -25.22 -10.75
N ALA A 194 21.97 -24.23 -11.62
CA ALA A 194 22.99 -24.32 -12.64
C ALA A 194 24.39 -24.43 -12.02
N TRP A 195 24.68 -23.67 -10.97
CA TRP A 195 25.94 -23.77 -10.24
C TRP A 195 26.13 -25.15 -9.61
N ILE A 196 25.09 -25.71 -8.97
CA ILE A 196 25.12 -27.06 -8.41
C ILE A 196 25.43 -28.10 -9.50
N VAL A 197 24.78 -28.02 -10.66
CA VAL A 197 25.02 -28.94 -11.80
C VAL A 197 26.47 -28.84 -12.29
N VAL A 198 27.03 -27.63 -12.39
CA VAL A 198 28.44 -27.44 -12.78
C VAL A 198 29.39 -28.11 -11.78
N VAL A 199 29.16 -27.94 -10.47
CA VAL A 199 29.99 -28.58 -9.43
C VAL A 199 29.85 -30.10 -9.47
N LEU A 200 28.62 -30.63 -9.62
CA LEU A 200 28.39 -32.07 -9.77
C LEU A 200 29.10 -32.64 -11.00
N SER A 201 29.10 -31.91 -12.11
CA SER A 201 29.78 -32.33 -13.34
C SER A 201 31.29 -32.40 -13.14
N GLY A 202 31.90 -31.41 -12.47
CA GLY A 202 33.33 -31.44 -12.14
C GLY A 202 33.68 -32.57 -11.15
N MET A 203 32.78 -32.87 -10.23
CA MET A 203 32.94 -33.95 -9.25
C MET A 203 32.84 -35.34 -9.88
N GLN A 204 31.95 -35.52 -10.88
CA GLN A 204 31.90 -36.75 -11.67
C GLN A 204 33.25 -37.04 -12.34
N VAL A 205 33.83 -36.02 -12.99
CA VAL A 205 35.17 -36.15 -13.59
C VAL A 205 36.23 -36.46 -12.55
N GLY A 206 36.15 -35.86 -11.36
CA GLY A 206 37.09 -36.14 -10.26
C GLY A 206 37.01 -37.59 -9.75
N LEU A 207 35.80 -38.14 -9.63
CA LEU A 207 35.57 -39.52 -9.18
C LEU A 207 36.07 -40.55 -10.19
N ASP A 208 36.09 -40.21 -11.47
CA ASP A 208 36.61 -41.07 -12.54
C ASP A 208 38.15 -41.01 -12.68
N THR A 209 38.83 -40.15 -11.91
CA THR A 209 40.29 -40.02 -11.92
C THR A 209 40.94 -40.69 -10.70
N ALA A 210 42.27 -40.65 -10.60
CA ALA A 210 43.00 -41.16 -9.43
C ALA A 210 42.61 -40.47 -8.10
N LEU A 211 41.99 -39.28 -8.14
CA LEU A 211 41.42 -38.62 -6.95
C LEU A 211 40.18 -39.36 -6.41
N GLY A 212 39.52 -40.16 -7.26
CA GLY A 212 38.40 -40.98 -6.89
C GLY A 212 38.74 -42.10 -5.93
N GLU A 213 40.01 -42.53 -5.82
CA GLU A 213 40.44 -43.60 -4.91
C GLU A 213 40.58 -43.12 -3.45
N GLU A 214 40.79 -41.82 -3.23
CA GLU A 214 40.93 -41.24 -1.90
C GLU A 214 39.60 -41.23 -1.11
N GLU A 215 39.59 -41.83 0.08
CA GLU A 215 38.38 -41.92 0.91
C GLU A 215 37.81 -40.55 1.30
N ALA A 216 38.69 -39.56 1.50
CA ALA A 216 38.27 -38.19 1.82
C ALA A 216 37.46 -37.57 0.68
N PHE A 217 37.85 -37.83 -0.58
CA PHE A 217 37.17 -37.32 -1.77
C PHE A 217 35.83 -38.04 -2.01
N LYS A 218 35.78 -39.37 -1.80
CA LYS A 218 34.51 -40.13 -1.85
C LYS A 218 33.50 -39.62 -0.83
N ARG A 219 33.92 -39.34 0.42
CA ARG A 219 33.04 -38.81 1.47
C ARG A 219 32.54 -37.40 1.17
N ALA A 220 33.42 -36.51 0.71
CA ALA A 220 33.03 -35.16 0.30
C ALA A 220 32.02 -35.20 -0.86
N SER A 221 32.23 -36.12 -1.81
CA SER A 221 31.36 -36.31 -2.96
C SER A 221 29.98 -36.82 -2.61
N TYR A 222 29.91 -37.82 -1.73
CA TYR A 222 28.66 -38.30 -1.19
C TYR A 222 27.89 -37.21 -0.44
N GLY A 223 28.56 -36.46 0.44
CA GLY A 223 27.93 -35.38 1.20
C GLY A 223 27.37 -34.27 0.31
N PHE A 224 28.14 -33.86 -0.71
CA PHE A 224 27.70 -32.83 -1.66
C PHE A 224 26.54 -33.32 -2.54
N ALA A 225 26.57 -34.58 -3.00
CA ALA A 225 25.47 -35.17 -3.77
C ALA A 225 24.17 -35.19 -2.96
N VAL A 226 24.22 -35.65 -1.71
CA VAL A 226 23.06 -35.64 -0.81
C VAL A 226 22.54 -34.21 -0.58
N PHE A 227 23.43 -33.25 -0.34
CA PHE A 227 23.08 -31.83 -0.20
C PHE A 227 22.42 -31.26 -1.46
N SER A 228 22.92 -31.61 -2.65
CA SER A 228 22.40 -31.12 -3.94
C SER A 228 20.99 -31.59 -4.25
N ILE A 229 20.58 -32.74 -3.69
CA ILE A 229 19.24 -33.31 -3.85
C ILE A 229 18.31 -32.77 -2.75
N LEU A 230 18.72 -32.91 -1.49
CA LEU A 230 17.88 -32.54 -0.34
C LEU A 230 17.77 -31.02 -0.15
N GLY A 231 18.80 -30.26 -0.52
CA GLY A 231 18.84 -28.81 -0.41
C GLY A 231 17.73 -28.11 -1.18
N PRO A 232 17.61 -28.29 -2.51
CA PRO A 232 16.52 -27.70 -3.29
C PRO A 232 15.13 -28.19 -2.85
N ILE A 233 14.98 -29.49 -2.53
CA ILE A 233 13.70 -30.05 -2.07
C ILE A 233 13.28 -29.40 -0.75
N SER A 234 14.18 -29.34 0.23
CA SER A 234 13.89 -28.70 1.52
C SER A 234 13.58 -27.21 1.36
N ALA A 235 14.31 -26.48 0.53
CA ALA A 235 14.03 -25.08 0.22
C ALA A 235 12.63 -24.89 -0.39
N MET A 236 12.25 -25.73 -1.36
CA MET A 236 10.90 -25.70 -1.95
C MET A 236 9.80 -25.99 -0.92
N VAL A 237 9.99 -27.00 -0.07
CA VAL A 237 9.03 -27.35 1.00
C VAL A 237 8.89 -26.22 2.00
N LEU A 238 10.00 -25.58 2.40
CA LEU A 238 9.97 -24.43 3.31
C LEU A 238 9.25 -23.24 2.69
N ILE A 239 9.54 -22.90 1.43
CA ILE A 239 8.84 -21.81 0.71
C ILE A 239 7.35 -22.11 0.57
N PHE A 240 6.98 -23.34 0.21
CA PHE A 240 5.59 -23.76 0.09
C PHE A 240 4.86 -23.67 1.43
N THR A 241 5.47 -24.19 2.49
CA THR A 241 4.91 -24.14 3.85
C THR A 241 4.71 -22.69 4.30
N TYR A 242 5.70 -21.82 4.07
CA TYR A 242 5.59 -20.40 4.36
C TYR A 242 4.44 -19.73 3.59
N MET A 243 4.27 -20.05 2.29
CA MET A 243 3.16 -19.55 1.48
C MET A 243 1.79 -20.04 1.98
N VAL A 244 1.68 -21.30 2.43
CA VAL A 244 0.44 -21.84 3.03
C VAL A 244 0.12 -21.14 4.34
N VAL A 245 1.10 -20.93 5.22
CA VAL A 245 0.91 -20.19 6.48
C VAL A 245 0.42 -18.76 6.19
N LEU A 246 1.05 -18.06 5.24
CA LEU A 246 0.61 -16.72 4.83
C LEU A 246 -0.80 -16.73 4.22
N PHE A 247 -1.14 -17.74 3.42
CA PHE A 247 -2.46 -17.88 2.83
C PHE A 247 -3.53 -18.08 3.90
N VAL A 248 -3.32 -19.01 4.83
CA VAL A 248 -4.23 -19.26 5.95
C VAL A 248 -4.35 -18.01 6.83
N TRP A 249 -3.25 -17.33 7.13
CA TRP A 249 -3.26 -16.08 7.88
C TRP A 249 -4.08 -14.98 7.18
N ASN A 250 -3.88 -14.79 5.88
CA ASN A 250 -4.64 -13.84 5.07
C ASN A 250 -6.11 -14.22 4.95
N LEU A 251 -6.43 -15.51 4.87
CA LEU A 251 -7.79 -16.01 4.84
C LEU A 251 -8.50 -15.72 6.16
N VAL A 252 -7.87 -16.06 7.29
CA VAL A 252 -8.39 -15.77 8.64
C VAL A 252 -8.59 -14.28 8.83
N ARG A 253 -7.60 -13.46 8.42
CA ARG A 253 -7.70 -11.99 8.48
C ARG A 253 -8.89 -11.49 7.67
N THR A 254 -9.03 -11.94 6.42
CA THR A 254 -10.15 -11.57 5.54
C THR A 254 -11.50 -11.97 6.12
N ARG A 255 -11.62 -13.20 6.63
CA ARG A 255 -12.84 -13.70 7.28
C ARG A 255 -13.21 -12.89 8.53
N ARG A 256 -12.25 -12.53 9.37
CA ARG A 256 -12.51 -11.67 10.54
C ARG A 256 -13.03 -10.29 10.14
N PHE A 257 -12.44 -9.67 9.11
CA PHE A 257 -12.92 -8.39 8.58
C PHE A 257 -14.31 -8.52 7.95
N GLU A 258 -14.60 -9.62 7.27
CA GLU A 258 -15.92 -9.92 6.71
C GLU A 258 -16.98 -9.97 7.81
N VAL A 259 -16.72 -10.69 8.91
CA VAL A 259 -17.63 -10.79 10.07
C VAL A 259 -17.84 -9.42 10.73
N GLN A 260 -16.78 -8.64 10.93
CA GLN A 260 -16.91 -7.29 11.48
C GLN A 260 -17.69 -6.36 10.54
N ARG A 261 -17.50 -6.49 9.22
CA ARG A 261 -18.19 -5.70 8.21
C ARG A 261 -19.67 -6.08 8.10
N SER A 262 -20.01 -7.37 8.19
CA SER A 262 -21.40 -7.82 8.18
C SER A 262 -22.17 -7.33 9.40
N GLN A 263 -21.53 -7.28 10.57
CA GLN A 263 -22.11 -6.70 11.79
C GLN A 263 -22.40 -5.20 11.63
N ARG A 264 -21.48 -4.43 11.03
CA ARG A 264 -21.68 -2.98 10.80
C ARG A 264 -22.75 -2.68 9.74
N LEU A 265 -22.90 -3.54 8.73
CA LEU A 265 -23.85 -3.34 7.64
C LEU A 265 -25.22 -3.96 7.91
N GLY A 266 -25.40 -4.69 9.01
CA GLY A 266 -26.66 -5.36 9.35
C GLY A 266 -27.13 -6.39 8.31
N ARG A 267 -26.25 -6.84 7.42
CA ARG A 267 -26.55 -7.82 6.35
C ARG A 267 -25.63 -9.02 6.48
N THR A 268 -26.22 -10.20 6.65
CA THR A 268 -25.52 -11.48 6.51
C THR A 268 -25.55 -11.88 5.04
N TRP A 269 -24.39 -12.25 4.47
CA TRP A 269 -24.26 -12.68 3.07
C TRP A 269 -25.16 -13.90 2.74
N SER A 270 -25.57 -14.65 3.77
CA SER A 270 -26.52 -15.76 3.69
C SER A 270 -27.90 -15.37 3.13
N GLY A 271 -28.31 -14.09 3.23
CA GLY A 271 -29.61 -13.62 2.70
C GLY A 271 -29.63 -13.32 1.20
N LEU A 272 -28.47 -13.08 0.57
CA LEU A 272 -28.40 -12.62 -0.82
C LEU A 272 -28.71 -13.73 -1.84
N HIS A 273 -28.39 -14.98 -1.49
CA HIS A 273 -28.69 -16.16 -2.33
C HIS A 273 -30.13 -16.67 -2.17
N LEU A 274 -30.88 -16.22 -1.16
CA LEU A 274 -32.27 -16.61 -0.96
C LEU A 274 -33.26 -15.73 -1.73
N GLU A 275 -32.92 -14.47 -2.04
CA GLU A 275 -33.79 -13.61 -2.84
C GLU A 275 -33.73 -13.92 -4.35
N THR A 276 -32.62 -14.48 -4.84
CA THR A 276 -32.49 -14.88 -6.25
C THR A 276 -33.22 -16.20 -6.58
N GLY A 277 -33.65 -16.96 -5.56
CA GLY A 277 -34.42 -18.20 -5.74
C GLY A 277 -35.95 -18.03 -5.67
N ARG A 278 -36.48 -16.84 -5.36
CA ARG A 278 -37.93 -16.63 -5.15
C ARG A 278 -38.64 -15.85 -6.26
N SER A 279 -37.92 -15.26 -7.21
CA SER A 279 -38.51 -14.52 -8.34
C SER A 279 -38.66 -15.39 -9.59
N GLY A 280 -39.24 -16.58 -9.45
CA GLY A 280 -39.31 -17.58 -10.52
C GLY A 280 -40.48 -18.55 -10.41
N THR A 281 -41.63 -18.12 -9.88
CA THR A 281 -42.90 -18.85 -10.05
C THR A 281 -43.96 -17.86 -10.50
N GLY A 282 -44.32 -17.95 -11.78
CA GLY A 282 -45.26 -17.05 -12.42
C GLY A 282 -46.69 -17.30 -11.97
N THR A 283 -47.46 -16.21 -11.84
CA THR A 283 -48.90 -16.18 -12.13
C THR A 283 -49.30 -14.72 -12.30
N GLY A 284 -49.96 -14.39 -13.42
CA GLY A 284 -50.48 -13.03 -13.66
C GLY A 284 -50.13 -12.42 -15.02
N MET A 285 -50.04 -13.23 -16.07
CA MET A 285 -50.08 -12.76 -17.46
C MET A 285 -51.53 -12.84 -17.94
N GLU A 286 -52.38 -11.91 -17.51
CA GLU A 286 -53.71 -11.72 -18.09
C GLU A 286 -54.20 -10.30 -17.79
N THR A 287 -54.86 -9.70 -18.78
CA THR A 287 -55.39 -8.32 -18.81
C THR A 287 -54.39 -7.22 -19.15
N LEU A 288 -54.14 -7.03 -20.46
CA LEU A 288 -54.15 -5.72 -21.13
C LEU A 288 -54.15 -5.93 -22.65
N ARG A 289 -55.22 -6.56 -23.15
CA ARG A 289 -55.58 -6.60 -24.58
C ARG A 289 -56.91 -5.88 -24.75
N ARG A 290 -56.89 -4.54 -24.78
CA ARG A 290 -57.97 -3.74 -25.37
C ARG A 290 -57.48 -2.34 -25.76
N GLY A 291 -57.56 -2.05 -27.07
CA GLY A 291 -57.69 -0.68 -27.56
C GLY A 291 -56.45 -0.05 -28.22
N ARG A 292 -56.01 -0.56 -29.38
CA ARG A 292 -55.42 0.29 -30.43
C ARG A 292 -55.41 -0.39 -31.82
N THR A 293 -56.59 -0.56 -32.37
CA THR A 293 -56.87 -0.47 -33.82
C THR A 293 -57.59 0.86 -33.95
N GLY A 294 -57.18 1.87 -34.70
CA GLY A 294 -56.44 1.91 -35.95
C GLY A 294 -57.16 3.02 -36.70
N ASP A 295 -56.51 4.15 -36.94
CA ASP A 295 -56.98 5.16 -37.88
C ASP A 295 -55.75 5.77 -38.53
N MET A 296 -55.52 5.29 -39.74
CA MET A 296 -54.69 5.85 -40.78
C MET A 296 -55.71 6.28 -41.83
N GLU A 297 -55.92 7.58 -42.03
CA GLU A 297 -56.26 8.15 -43.33
C GLU A 297 -56.29 9.69 -43.31
N VAL A 298 -55.53 10.24 -44.27
CA VAL A 298 -55.55 11.58 -44.90
C VAL A 298 -55.10 12.79 -44.09
#